data_AF-A0A6H2D089-F1
#
_entry.id   AF-A0A6H2D089-F1
#
_cell.length_a   1.000
_cell.length_b   1.000
_cell.length_c   1.000
_cell.angle_alpha   90.00
_cell.angle_beta   90.00
_cell.angle_gamma   90.00
#
_symmetry.space_group_name_H-M   'P 1'
#
loop_
_entity.id
_entity.type
_entity.pdbx_description
1 polymer ?
#
loop_
_entity_poly.entity_id
_entity_poly.type
_entity_poly.pdbx_seq_one_letter_code
_entity_poly.pdbx_strand_id
1 'polypeptide(L)'
;MALDIYEDSLYGQLIPADWNKETVSSLILLVDGEEEFTIENNEEGEELLDYIDRWITAEGIITETDEELRIKVRNYTLEDEMDYEGDDAWQ
;
A
#
# COMPACT_ATOMS: atom_id res chain seq x y z
N MET A 1 -5.50 -1.54 21.78
CA MET A 1 -5.17 -0.08 21.85
C MET A 1 -4.04 0.13 20.87
N ALA A 2 -4.03 1.23 20.10
CA ALA A 2 -2.87 1.51 19.26
C ALA A 2 -1.65 1.75 20.15
N LEU A 3 -0.57 1.01 19.88
CA LEU A 3 0.72 1.18 20.53
C LEU A 3 1.37 2.47 20.04
N ASP A 4 1.31 2.68 18.73
CA ASP A 4 1.83 3.88 18.07
C ASP A 4 0.98 4.25 16.84
N ILE A 5 0.96 5.54 16.53
CA ILE A 5 0.27 6.09 15.35
C ILE A 5 1.16 7.19 14.78
N TYR A 6 1.66 6.98 13.57
CA TYR A 6 2.57 7.90 12.90
C TYR A 6 2.27 7.98 11.40
N GLU A 7 2.74 9.04 10.77
CA GLU A 7 2.66 9.20 9.31
C GLU A 7 4.00 8.75 8.71
N ASP A 8 3.95 7.88 7.71
CA ASP A 8 5.15 7.38 7.03
C ASP A 8 4.84 6.94 5.58
N SER A 9 5.91 6.67 4.83
CA SER A 9 5.89 6.11 3.48
C SER A 9 6.50 4.72 3.47
N LEU A 10 5.73 3.72 3.03
CA LEU A 10 6.16 2.32 2.96
C LEU A 10 6.29 1.88 1.51
N TYR A 11 7.40 1.22 1.19
CA TYR A 11 7.61 0.59 -0.09
C TYR A 11 7.40 -0.92 0.03
N GLY A 12 6.52 -1.48 -0.80
CA GLY A 12 6.24 -2.91 -0.73
C GLY A 12 5.43 -3.45 -1.90
N GLN A 13 5.25 -4.77 -1.88
CA GLN A 13 4.41 -5.45 -2.86
C GLN A 13 2.98 -5.58 -2.32
N LEU A 14 2.00 -5.24 -3.15
CA LEU A 14 0.60 -5.50 -2.85
C LEU A 14 0.26 -6.97 -3.03
N ILE A 15 -0.27 -7.58 -1.98
CA ILE A 15 -0.75 -8.96 -1.99
C ILE A 15 -2.18 -9.04 -1.45
N PRO A 16 -3.00 -9.96 -1.98
CA PRO A 16 -4.36 -10.14 -1.49
C PRO A 16 -4.31 -10.91 -0.17
N ALA A 17 -4.88 -10.31 0.88
CA ALA A 17 -4.89 -10.90 2.22
C ALA A 17 -6.11 -11.79 2.43
N ASP A 18 -7.28 -11.32 2.01
CA ASP A 18 -8.55 -12.01 2.23
C ASP A 18 -9.48 -11.86 1.01
N TRP A 19 -10.25 -12.92 0.76
CA TRP A 19 -11.16 -13.02 -0.39
C TRP A 19 -12.57 -13.23 0.12
N ASN A 20 -13.44 -12.24 -0.07
CA ASN A 20 -14.87 -12.39 0.21
C ASN A 20 -15.58 -12.88 -1.05
N LYS A 21 -15.81 -14.19 -1.08
CA LYS A 21 -16.39 -14.92 -2.22
C LYS A 21 -15.51 -14.85 -3.47
N GLU A 22 -15.75 -13.87 -4.33
CA GLU A 22 -15.09 -13.67 -5.63
C GLU A 22 -14.41 -12.29 -5.71
N THR A 23 -14.36 -11.55 -4.61
CA THR A 23 -13.79 -10.20 -4.55
C THR A 23 -12.79 -10.12 -3.40
N VAL A 24 -11.64 -9.52 -3.64
CA VAL A 24 -10.63 -9.29 -2.60
C VAL A 24 -11.21 -8.30 -1.59
N SER A 25 -11.27 -8.71 -0.31
CA SER A 25 -11.84 -7.91 0.77
C SER A 25 -10.81 -7.16 1.59
N SER A 26 -9.54 -7.55 1.50
CA SER A 26 -8.45 -6.93 2.23
C SER A 26 -7.13 -7.12 1.47
N LEU A 27 -6.29 -6.08 1.51
CA LEU A 27 -4.95 -6.08 0.93
C LEU A 27 -3.92 -5.97 2.04
N ILE A 28 -2.77 -6.61 1.81
CA ILE A 28 -1.56 -6.43 2.62
C ILE A 28 -0.49 -5.82 1.72
N LEU A 29 0.24 -4.85 2.27
CA LEU A 29 1.49 -4.36 1.72
C LEU A 29 2.62 -5.13 2.40
N LEU A 30 3.35 -5.94 1.61
CA LEU A 30 4.51 -6.69 2.06
C LEU A 30 5.77 -5.84 1.86
N VAL A 31 6.33 -5.34 2.96
CA VAL A 31 7.53 -4.49 2.99
C VAL A 31 8.75 -5.36 3.26
N ASP A 32 9.79 -5.19 2.45
CA ASP A 32 11.07 -5.93 2.49
C ASP A 32 10.96 -7.48 2.52
N GLY A 33 9.78 -8.02 2.20
CA GLY A 33 9.50 -9.46 2.23
C GLY A 33 9.28 -10.05 3.62
N GLU A 34 9.26 -9.23 4.67
CA GLU A 34 9.15 -9.68 6.06
C GLU A 34 8.01 -9.01 6.82
N GLU A 35 7.72 -7.73 6.54
CA GLU A 35 6.73 -6.95 7.29
C GLU A 35 5.41 -6.83 6.52
N GLU A 36 4.31 -7.17 7.18
CA GLU A 36 2.97 -7.18 6.58
C GLU A 36 2.12 -6.04 7.16
N PHE A 37 1.74 -5.09 6.31
CA PHE A 37 0.86 -3.98 6.68
C PHE A 37 -0.52 -4.18 6.07
N THR A 38 -1.54 -4.33 6.90
CA THR A 38 -2.92 -4.43 6.42
C THR A 38 -3.40 -3.06 5.94
N ILE A 39 -3.80 -2.98 4.68
CA ILE A 39 -4.34 -1.74 4.10
C ILE A 39 -5.78 -1.58 4.57
N GLU A 40 -6.08 -0.44 5.21
CA GLU A 40 -7.44 -0.11 5.59
C GLU A 40 -8.31 0.12 4.35
N ASN A 41 -9.57 -0.31 4.43
CA ASN A 41 -10.51 -0.15 3.34
C ASN A 41 -11.01 1.31 3.27
N ASN A 42 -10.40 2.10 2.38
CA ASN A 42 -10.77 3.47 2.04
C ASN A 42 -10.82 3.65 0.51
N GLU A 43 -11.23 4.83 0.02
CA GLU A 43 -11.38 5.10 -1.43
C GLU A 43 -10.11 4.71 -2.21
N GLU A 44 -8.94 5.09 -1.70
CA GLU A 44 -7.63 4.80 -2.27
C GLU A 44 -7.26 3.30 -2.14
N GLY A 45 -7.59 2.68 -1.00
CA GLY A 45 -7.37 1.25 -0.78
C GLY A 45 -8.22 0.35 -1.70
N GLU A 46 -9.42 0.81 -2.09
CA GLU A 46 -10.23 0.12 -3.10
C GLU A 46 -9.57 0.18 -4.49
N GLU A 47 -8.96 1.30 -4.87
CA GLU A 47 -8.22 1.42 -6.14
C GLU A 47 -6.99 0.49 -6.19
N LEU A 48 -6.33 0.27 -5.03
CA LEU A 48 -5.18 -0.64 -4.94
C LEU A 48 -5.54 -2.11 -5.23
N LEU A 49 -6.82 -2.48 -5.20
CA LEU A 49 -7.27 -3.84 -5.56
C LEU A 49 -6.98 -4.15 -7.04
N ASP A 50 -6.98 -3.15 -7.92
CA ASP A 50 -6.64 -3.31 -9.33
C ASP A 50 -5.11 -3.44 -9.56
N TYR A 51 -4.31 -3.17 -8.52
CA TYR A 51 -2.84 -3.19 -8.57
C TYR A 51 -2.23 -4.32 -7.72
N ILE A 52 -2.99 -5.37 -7.45
CA ILE A 52 -2.48 -6.59 -6.81
C ILE A 52 -1.28 -7.14 -7.61
N ASP A 53 -0.29 -7.69 -6.89
CA ASP A 53 1.00 -8.16 -7.38
C ASP A 53 1.98 -7.06 -7.84
N ARG A 54 1.58 -5.77 -7.81
CA ARG A 54 2.47 -4.64 -8.15
C ARG A 54 3.22 -4.11 -6.93
N TRP A 55 4.37 -3.50 -7.21
CA TRP A 55 5.18 -2.77 -6.23
C TRP A 55 4.72 -1.32 -6.18
N ILE A 56 4.46 -0.84 -4.97
CA ILE A 56 3.96 0.51 -4.73
C ILE A 56 4.74 1.15 -3.59
N THR A 57 4.79 2.48 -3.62
CA THR A 57 5.09 3.30 -2.44
C THR A 57 3.77 3.83 -1.89
N ALA A 58 3.36 3.36 -0.71
CA ALA A 58 2.15 3.80 -0.03
C ALA A 58 2.48 4.82 1.05
N GLU A 59 1.90 6.01 0.97
CA GLU A 59 2.04 7.07 1.96
C GLU A 59 0.75 7.18 2.78
N GLY A 60 0.87 7.17 4.10
CA GLY A 60 -0.32 7.10 4.93
C GLY A 60 -0.09 7.24 6.42
N ILE A 61 -1.15 6.99 7.17
CA ILE A 61 -1.06 6.84 8.63
C ILE A 61 -0.88 5.36 8.94
N ILE A 62 0.22 5.02 9.58
CA ILE A 62 0.46 3.69 10.14
C ILE A 62 -0.10 3.66 11.55
N THR A 63 -0.87 2.62 11.84
CA THR A 63 -1.39 2.30 13.16
C THR A 63 -0.82 0.95 13.57
N GLU A 64 0.05 0.97 14.58
CA GLU A 64 0.60 -0.24 15.16
C GLU A 64 -0.23 -0.65 16.38
N THR A 65 -0.57 -1.93 16.46
CA THR A 65 -1.26 -2.52 17.60
C THR A 65 -0.50 -3.76 18.07
N ASP A 66 -0.76 -4.24 19.29
CA ASP A 66 -0.17 -5.50 19.78
C ASP A 66 -0.50 -6.72 18.89
N GLU A 67 -1.50 -6.61 18.02
CA GLU A 67 -2.04 -7.71 17.22
C GLU A 67 -1.61 -7.64 15.74
N GLU A 68 -1.51 -6.44 15.18
CA GLU A 68 -1.30 -6.21 13.75
C GLU A 68 -0.82 -4.78 13.43
N LEU A 69 -0.19 -4.65 12.26
CA LEU A 69 0.18 -3.38 11.62
C LEU A 69 -0.86 -3.01 10.57
N ARG A 70 -1.35 -1.78 10.62
CA ARG A 70 -2.32 -1.24 9.66
C ARG A 70 -1.81 0.03 9.02
N ILE A 71 -2.13 0.23 7.75
CA ILE A 71 -1.87 1.49 7.05
C ILE A 71 -3.15 2.02 6.44
N LYS A 72 -3.46 3.28 6.74
CA LYS A 72 -4.47 4.06 6.02
C LYS A 72 -3.78 4.87 4.94
N VAL A 73 -3.83 4.36 3.71
CA VAL A 73 -3.21 4.98 2.54
C VAL A 73 -3.91 6.30 2.23
N ARG A 74 -3.15 7.38 2.12
CA ARG A 74 -3.64 8.70 1.65
C ARG A 74 -3.19 9.00 0.24
N ASN A 75 -2.03 8.47 -0.14
CA ASN A 75 -1.44 8.64 -1.45
C ASN A 75 -0.64 7.39 -1.80
N TYR A 76 -0.53 7.07 -3.08
CA TYR A 76 0.29 5.95 -3.54
C TYR A 76 0.98 6.29 -4.86
N THR A 77 2.14 5.70 -5.07
CA THR A 77 2.87 5.76 -6.34
C THR A 77 3.11 4.33 -6.82
N LEU A 78 2.73 4.03 -8.06
CA LEU A 78 3.04 2.75 -8.69
C LEU A 78 4.41 2.82 -9.34
N GLU A 79 5.28 1.85 -9.07
CA GLU A 79 6.64 1.90 -9.63
C GLU A 79 6.67 1.76 -11.15
N ASP A 80 5.78 0.95 -11.77
CA ASP A 80 5.76 0.91 -13.24
C ASP A 80 5.05 2.12 -13.89
N GLU A 81 4.51 3.06 -13.11
CA GLU A 81 4.12 4.40 -13.59
C GLU A 81 5.21 5.46 -13.37
N MET A 82 6.40 5.09 -12.88
CA MET A 82 7.61 5.88 -13.12
C MET A 82 8.02 5.78 -14.60
N ASP A 83 7.09 6.11 -15.50
CA ASP A 83 7.41 6.51 -16.84
C ASP A 83 8.29 7.75 -16.69
N TYR A 84 9.51 7.65 -17.21
CA TYR A 84 10.45 8.76 -17.34
C TYR A 84 9.82 9.85 -18.23
N GLU A 85 8.87 10.65 -17.73
CA GLU A 85 8.51 11.95 -18.33
C GLU A 85 9.58 13.01 -18.01
N GLY A 86 10.84 12.62 -18.19
CA GLY A 86 12.00 13.35 -17.69
C GLY A 86 13.23 13.21 -18.56
N ASP A 87 13.11 13.17 -19.89
CA ASP A 87 14.23 13.55 -20.77
C ASP A 87 13.74 13.94 -22.18
N ASP A 88 12.97 15.02 -22.29
CA ASP A 88 12.74 15.72 -23.58
C ASP A 88 12.90 17.24 -23.41
N ALA A 89 13.94 17.63 -22.67
CA ALA A 89 14.37 19.03 -22.52
C ALA A 89 15.85 19.22 -22.89
N TRP A 90 16.24 18.73 -24.07
CA TRP A 90 17.43 19.19 -24.78
C TRP A 90 17.06 19.56 -26.22
N GLN A 91 16.50 20.77 -26.40
CA GLN A 91 16.51 21.47 -27.69
C GLN A 91 17.63 22.50 -27.73
#